data_AF-A0A1F6FPL2-F1
#
_entry.id   AF-A0A1F6FPL2-F1
#
_cell.length_a   1.000
_cell.length_b   1.000
_cell.length_c   1.000
_cell.angle_alpha   90.00
_cell.angle_beta   90.00
_cell.angle_gamma   90.00
#
_symmetry.space_group_name_H-M   'P 1'
#
loop_
_entity.id
_entity.type
_entity.pdbx_description
1 polymer ?
#
loop_
_entity_poly.entity_id
_entity_poly.type
_entity_poly.pdbx_seq_one_letter_code
_entity_poly.pdbx_strand_id
1 'polypeptide(L)'
;MIRVTDQYFWNFVFSMFFLMLVVIGTIILDTEVRIPFSELTWVDFTLITLSTFRLTRLFMYDQITKWFREQFYNLRDLGNGYVLEKPISGPRRTIADLFSCQWCLGMWLAAMVTFFYLITPWVYYLAIFLSVSAVSALLQLVSTLIGAQTEKIKGETE
;
A
#
# COMPACT_ATOMS: atom_id res chain seq x y z
N MET A 1 20.44 25.17 -17.42
CA MET A 1 19.86 23.97 -18.07
C MET A 1 19.02 23.25 -17.03
N ILE A 2 17.71 23.51 -16.99
CA ILE A 2 16.81 22.89 -16.01
C ILE A 2 16.73 21.41 -16.38
N ARG A 3 17.33 20.56 -15.55
CA ARG A 3 17.32 19.10 -15.72
C ARG A 3 15.93 18.59 -15.33
N VAL A 4 14.91 18.93 -16.12
CA VAL A 4 13.60 18.28 -16.05
C VAL A 4 13.87 16.84 -16.47
N THR A 5 14.19 16.00 -15.49
CA THR A 5 14.36 14.58 -15.71
C THR A 5 13.00 14.07 -16.17
N ASP A 6 12.96 13.30 -17.25
CA ASP A 6 11.76 12.61 -17.79
C ASP A 6 10.84 12.04 -16.68
N GLN A 7 11.42 11.68 -15.54
CA GLN A 7 10.72 11.24 -14.34
C GLN A 7 9.70 12.24 -13.76
N TYR A 8 9.98 13.55 -13.74
CA TYR A 8 9.03 14.54 -13.20
C TYR A 8 7.75 14.60 -14.04
N PHE A 9 7.90 14.46 -15.36
CA PHE A 9 6.77 14.39 -16.28
C PHE A 9 5.89 13.17 -15.94
N TRP A 10 6.48 11.98 -15.78
CA TRP A 10 5.72 10.79 -15.41
C TRP A 10 5.08 10.88 -14.02
N ASN A 11 5.77 11.44 -13.03
CA ASN A 11 5.20 11.67 -11.70
C ASN A 11 3.97 12.60 -11.77
N PHE A 12 4.05 13.66 -12.58
CA PHE A 12 2.92 14.56 -12.81
C PHE A 12 1.76 13.84 -13.48
N VAL A 13 2.02 13.06 -14.54
CA VAL A 13 1.00 12.27 -15.25
C VAL A 13 0.30 11.29 -14.30
N PHE A 14 1.04 10.53 -13.49
CA PHE A 14 0.46 9.60 -12.51
C PHE A 14 -0.35 10.31 -11.42
N SER A 15 0.11 11.48 -10.97
CA SER A 15 -0.61 12.27 -9.98
C SER A 15 -1.92 12.81 -10.55
N MET A 16 -1.90 13.33 -11.78
CA MET A 16 -3.10 13.79 -12.48
C MET A 16 -4.08 12.64 -12.74
N PHE A 17 -3.56 11.47 -13.12
CA PHE A 17 -4.37 10.26 -13.28
C PHE A 17 -5.01 9.82 -11.95
N PHE A 18 -4.26 9.83 -10.85
CA PHE A 18 -4.81 9.52 -9.53
C PHE A 18 -5.93 10.50 -9.13
N LEU A 19 -5.69 11.81 -9.30
CA LEU A 19 -6.70 12.82 -9.00
C LEU A 19 -7.97 12.63 -9.86
N MET A 20 -7.81 12.34 -11.15
CA MET A 20 -8.92 12.02 -12.03
C MET A 20 -9.71 10.78 -11.54
N LEU A 21 -9.03 9.71 -11.16
CA LEU A 21 -9.68 8.52 -10.59
C LEU A 21 -10.44 8.83 -9.30
N VAL A 22 -9.87 9.65 -8.42
CA VAL A 22 -10.53 10.07 -7.18
C VAL A 22 -11.79 10.87 -7.50
N VAL A 23 -11.70 11.86 -8.39
CA VAL A 23 -12.86 12.67 -8.80
C VAL A 23 -13.96 11.80 -9.40
N ILE A 24 -13.62 10.94 -10.37
CA ILE A 24 -14.58 10.02 -10.98
C ILE A 24 -15.18 9.09 -9.92
N GLY A 25 -14.34 8.53 -9.04
CA GLY A 25 -14.79 7.67 -7.94
C GLY A 25 -15.77 8.39 -7.01
N THR A 26 -15.51 9.64 -6.66
CA THR A 26 -16.44 10.43 -5.83
C THR A 26 -17.77 10.72 -6.53
N ILE A 27 -17.75 10.99 -7.84
CA ILE A 27 -18.98 11.20 -8.62
C ILE A 27 -19.81 9.91 -8.69
N ILE A 28 -19.17 8.77 -8.93
CA ILE A 28 -19.86 7.47 -8.96
C ILE A 28 -20.45 7.14 -7.59
N LEU A 29 -19.71 7.41 -6.51
CA LEU A 29 -20.24 7.21 -5.16
C LEU A 29 -21.44 8.12 -4.89
N ASP A 30 -21.45 9.36 -5.38
CA ASP A 30 -22.62 10.23 -5.20
C ASP A 30 -23.90 9.65 -5.82
N THR A 31 -23.77 8.91 -6.93
CA THR A 31 -24.92 8.32 -7.64
C THR A 31 -25.30 6.91 -7.18
N GLU A 32 -24.33 6.08 -6.77
CA GLU A 32 -24.49 4.63 -6.60
C GLU A 32 -24.03 4.13 -5.21
N VAL A 33 -23.80 5.03 -4.24
CA VAL A 33 -23.33 4.60 -2.93
C VAL A 33 -24.37 3.74 -2.21
N ARG A 34 -23.94 2.57 -1.73
CA ARG A 34 -24.78 1.67 -0.93
C ARG A 34 -24.87 2.15 0.52
N ILE A 35 -23.77 2.64 1.08
CA ILE A 35 -23.67 3.10 2.48
C ILE A 35 -23.38 4.60 2.48
N PRO A 36 -24.38 5.46 2.74
CA PRO A 36 -24.16 6.90 2.70
C PRO A 36 -23.17 7.33 3.78
N PHE A 37 -22.38 8.37 3.51
CA PHE A 37 -21.36 8.87 4.45
C PHE A 37 -21.92 9.27 5.82
N SER A 38 -23.20 9.66 5.88
CA SER A 38 -23.89 10.00 7.14
C SER A 38 -24.13 8.80 8.05
N GLU A 39 -24.13 7.59 7.52
CA GLU A 39 -24.40 6.35 8.27
C GLU A 39 -23.11 5.57 8.57
N LEU A 40 -21.94 6.09 8.17
CA LEU A 40 -20.67 5.40 8.39
C LEU A 40 -20.40 5.25 9.89
N THR A 41 -20.35 4.00 10.37
CA THR A 41 -20.07 3.75 11.77
C THR A 41 -18.57 3.81 12.04
N TRP A 42 -18.20 3.96 13.32
CA TRP A 42 -16.80 3.83 13.74
C TRP A 42 -16.21 2.47 13.37
N VAL A 43 -17.02 1.42 13.36
CA VAL A 43 -16.58 0.07 12.95
C VAL A 43 -16.17 0.08 11.48
N ASP A 44 -16.98 0.66 10.59
CA ASP A 44 -16.67 0.76 9.16
C ASP A 44 -15.37 1.52 8.91
N PHE A 45 -15.19 2.66 9.59
CA PHE A 45 -13.97 3.44 9.49
C PHE A 45 -12.72 2.65 9.95
N THR A 46 -12.83 1.90 11.05
CA THR A 46 -11.73 1.04 11.52
C THR A 46 -11.43 -0.11 10.57
N LEU A 47 -12.45 -0.73 9.97
CA LEU A 47 -12.30 -1.80 8.98
C LEU A 47 -11.60 -1.28 7.72
N ILE A 48 -12.04 -0.15 7.17
CA ILE A 48 -11.40 0.48 6.01
C ILE A 48 -9.94 0.78 6.33
N THR A 49 -9.66 1.43 7.47
CA THR A 49 -8.31 1.82 7.87
C THR A 49 -7.38 0.62 8.04
N LEU A 50 -7.79 -0.40 8.80
CA LEU A 50 -6.98 -1.60 9.05
C LEU A 50 -6.79 -2.42 7.76
N SER A 51 -7.81 -2.49 6.91
CA SER A 51 -7.72 -3.16 5.61
C SER A 51 -6.70 -2.48 4.69
N THR A 52 -6.77 -1.15 4.60
CA THR A 52 -5.80 -0.36 3.82
C THR A 52 -4.39 -0.55 4.36
N PHE A 53 -4.20 -0.54 5.68
CA PHE A 53 -2.90 -0.82 6.29
C PHE A 53 -2.38 -2.22 5.91
N ARG A 54 -3.21 -3.27 6.02
CA ARG A 54 -2.80 -4.64 5.67
C ARG A 54 -2.46 -4.76 4.19
N LEU A 55 -3.27 -4.21 3.30
CA LEU A 55 -3.02 -4.25 1.86
C LEU A 55 -1.75 -3.50 1.49
N THR A 56 -1.52 -2.32 2.08
CA THR A 56 -0.29 -1.56 1.84
C THR A 56 0.93 -2.39 2.23
N ARG A 57 0.90 -3.02 3.41
CA ARG A 57 1.98 -3.90 3.87
C ARG A 57 2.13 -5.14 2.98
N LEU A 58 1.02 -5.72 2.53
CA LEU A 58 0.99 -6.90 1.65
C LEU A 58 1.71 -6.60 0.34
N PHE A 59 1.41 -5.45 -0.29
CA PHE A 59 2.06 -5.07 -1.56
C PHE A 59 3.47 -4.55 -1.37
N MET A 60 3.82 -4.03 -0.19
CA MET A 60 5.14 -3.42 0.03
C MET A 60 6.20 -4.40 0.55
N TYR A 61 5.84 -5.24 1.50
CA TYR A 61 6.81 -5.98 2.30
C TYR A 61 6.63 -7.50 2.22
N ASP A 62 5.41 -7.99 1.99
CA ASP A 62 5.18 -9.43 1.97
C ASP A 62 5.86 -10.10 0.77
N GLN A 63 6.30 -11.34 0.99
CA GLN A 63 6.95 -12.15 -0.04
C GLN A 63 5.98 -12.63 -1.11
N ILE A 64 4.70 -12.79 -0.75
CA ILE A 64 3.65 -13.25 -1.66
C ILE A 64 3.53 -12.33 -2.88
N THR A 65 3.77 -11.03 -2.72
CA THR A 65 3.70 -10.04 -3.81
C THR A 65 5.08 -9.69 -4.37
N LYS A 66 6.15 -10.35 -3.92
CA LYS A 66 7.53 -10.08 -4.40
C LYS A 66 7.65 -10.31 -5.90
N TRP A 67 7.14 -11.43 -6.41
CA TRP A 67 7.18 -11.75 -7.84
C TRP A 67 6.54 -10.66 -8.72
N PHE A 68 5.50 -9.99 -8.20
CA PHE A 68 4.82 -8.89 -8.88
C PHE A 68 5.63 -7.59 -8.83
N ARG A 69 6.20 -7.24 -7.66
CA ARG A 69 7.06 -6.05 -7.52
C ARG A 69 8.28 -6.12 -8.42
N GLU A 70 8.89 -7.30 -8.54
CA GLU A 70 10.13 -7.49 -9.29
C GLU A 70 9.97 -7.30 -10.80
N GLN A 71 8.75 -7.43 -11.35
CA GLN A 71 8.50 -7.19 -12.78
C GLN A 71 8.81 -5.75 -13.22
N PHE A 72 8.80 -4.80 -12.28
CA PHE A 72 9.06 -3.39 -12.57
C PHE A 72 10.54 -3.01 -12.48
N TYR A 73 11.41 -3.93 -12.06
CA TYR A 73 12.85 -3.73 -11.94
C TYR A 73 13.59 -4.21 -13.19
N ASN A 74 14.80 -3.70 -13.39
CA ASN A 74 15.74 -4.21 -14.38
C ASN A 74 16.68 -5.22 -13.72
N LEU A 75 16.92 -6.33 -14.42
CA LEU A 75 18.00 -7.25 -14.07
C LEU A 75 19.32 -6.65 -14.57
N ARG A 76 20.26 -6.41 -13.67
CA ARG A 76 21.63 -6.03 -14.01
C ARG A 76 22.58 -7.15 -13.62
N ASP A 77 23.38 -7.58 -14.58
CA ASP A 77 24.45 -8.55 -14.37
C ASP A 77 25.72 -7.83 -13.89
N LEU A 78 26.26 -8.26 -12.74
CA LEU A 78 27.52 -7.75 -12.17
C LEU A 78 28.69 -8.71 -12.39
N GLY A 79 28.50 -9.80 -13.13
CA GLY A 79 29.50 -10.84 -13.41
C GLY A 79 29.68 -11.86 -12.28
N ASN A 80 29.34 -11.51 -11.03
CA ASN A 80 29.30 -12.42 -9.88
C ASN A 80 27.88 -12.72 -9.38
N GLY A 81 26.86 -12.25 -10.11
CA GLY A 81 25.45 -12.41 -9.76
C GLY A 81 24.57 -11.36 -10.43
N TYR A 82 23.26 -11.48 -10.19
CA TYR A 82 22.26 -10.55 -10.69
C TYR A 82 21.72 -9.68 -9.56
N VAL A 83 21.60 -8.38 -9.83
CA VAL A 83 20.96 -7.42 -8.91
C VAL A 83 19.79 -6.76 -9.63
N LEU A 84 18.71 -6.54 -8.89
CA LEU A 84 17.56 -5.79 -9.37
C LEU A 84 17.78 -4.30 -9.13
N GLU A 85 17.81 -3.52 -10.20
CA GLU A 85 17.94 -2.06 -10.15
C GLU A 85 16.68 -1.39 -10.71
N LYS A 86 16.31 -0.23 -10.15
CA LYS A 86 15.19 0.55 -10.69
C LYS A 86 15.52 1.06 -12.08
N PRO A 87 14.55 1.11 -13.02
CA PRO A 87 14.77 1.74 -14.31
C PRO A 87 15.20 3.21 -14.16
N ILE A 88 15.97 3.72 -15.12
CA ILE A 88 16.52 5.10 -15.06
C ILE A 88 15.44 6.15 -15.35
N SER A 89 14.47 5.86 -16.21
CA SER A 89 13.39 6.78 -16.59
C SER A 89 12.16 6.01 -17.07
N GLY A 90 11.09 6.75 -17.40
CA GLY A 90 9.85 6.18 -17.92
C GLY A 90 8.81 5.80 -16.85
N PRO A 91 7.62 5.37 -17.30
CA PRO A 91 6.48 5.08 -16.41
C PRO A 91 6.74 3.88 -15.50
N ARG A 92 7.56 2.92 -15.96
CA ARG A 92 7.94 1.75 -15.17
C ARG A 92 8.73 2.15 -13.92
N ARG A 93 9.57 3.19 -14.00
CA ARG A 93 10.27 3.75 -12.84
C ARG A 93 9.28 4.33 -11.84
N THR A 94 8.29 5.10 -12.31
CA THR A 94 7.23 5.66 -11.44
C THR A 94 6.45 4.57 -10.71
N ILE A 95 6.09 3.48 -11.39
CA ILE A 95 5.41 2.35 -10.76
C ILE A 95 6.32 1.69 -9.70
N ALA A 96 7.60 1.49 -10.01
CA ALA A 96 8.57 0.96 -9.04
C ALA A 96 8.78 1.90 -7.83
N ASP A 97 8.64 3.21 -8.02
CA ASP A 97 8.68 4.23 -6.96
C ASP A 97 7.34 4.38 -6.19
N LEU A 98 6.22 3.91 -6.76
CA LEU A 98 4.91 3.82 -6.10
C LEU A 98 4.83 2.64 -5.13
N PHE A 99 5.18 1.42 -5.59
CA PHE A 99 5.77 0.41 -4.68
C PHE A 99 7.08 1.02 -4.14
N SER A 100 7.91 0.50 -3.27
CA SER A 100 8.94 1.29 -2.53
C SER A 100 8.42 2.41 -1.60
N CYS A 101 7.45 3.25 -1.98
CA CYS A 101 6.92 4.33 -1.13
C CYS A 101 5.60 3.94 -0.44
N GLN A 102 5.69 3.56 0.83
CA GLN A 102 4.52 3.15 1.62
C GLN A 102 3.41 4.21 1.68
N TRP A 103 3.77 5.49 1.68
CA TRP A 103 2.82 6.60 1.79
C TRP A 103 2.05 6.79 0.48
N CYS A 104 2.77 6.77 -0.65
CA CYS A 104 2.16 6.88 -1.97
C CYS A 104 1.24 5.68 -2.23
N LEU A 105 1.74 4.45 -2.07
CA LEU A 105 0.90 3.27 -2.26
C LEU A 105 -0.29 3.24 -1.28
N GLY A 106 -0.06 3.68 -0.04
CA GLY A 106 -1.12 3.79 0.98
C GLY A 106 -2.26 4.70 0.54
N MET A 107 -1.97 5.85 -0.06
CA MET A 107 -3.00 6.76 -0.61
C MET A 107 -3.81 6.10 -1.74
N TRP A 108 -3.14 5.37 -2.64
CA TRP A 108 -3.81 4.66 -3.72
C TRP A 108 -4.72 3.54 -3.21
N LEU A 109 -4.21 2.74 -2.27
CA LEU A 109 -4.98 1.64 -1.68
C LEU A 109 -6.09 2.15 -0.75
N ALA A 110 -5.91 3.29 -0.08
CA ALA A 110 -6.96 3.93 0.72
C ALA A 110 -8.15 4.34 -0.16
N ALA A 111 -7.87 5.02 -1.28
CA ALA A 111 -8.90 5.41 -2.25
C ALA A 111 -9.61 4.17 -2.81
N MET A 112 -8.86 3.15 -3.21
CA MET A 112 -9.40 1.90 -3.76
C MET A 112 -10.30 1.17 -2.75
N VAL A 113 -9.81 0.93 -1.52
CA VAL A 113 -10.56 0.21 -0.48
C VAL A 113 -11.83 0.98 -0.12
N THR A 114 -11.74 2.29 0.07
CA THR A 114 -12.89 3.14 0.41
C THR A 114 -13.95 3.07 -0.69
N PHE A 115 -13.55 3.26 -1.94
CA PHE A 115 -14.46 3.20 -3.07
C PHE A 115 -15.20 1.85 -3.15
N PHE A 116 -14.45 0.74 -3.10
CA PHE A 116 -15.05 -0.59 -3.22
C PHE A 116 -15.89 -1.01 -2.01
N TYR A 117 -15.50 -0.59 -0.80
CA TYR A 117 -16.25 -0.87 0.42
C TYR A 117 -17.63 -0.21 0.40
N LEU A 118 -17.69 1.04 -0.09
CA LEU A 118 -18.93 1.83 -0.11
C LEU A 118 -19.90 1.43 -1.23
N ILE A 119 -19.40 0.86 -2.33
CA ILE A 119 -20.22 0.48 -3.49
C ILE A 119 -20.59 -1.01 -3.53
N THR A 120 -19.70 -1.91 -3.11
CA THR A 120 -19.86 -3.36 -3.33
C THR A 120 -20.08 -4.13 -2.02
N PRO A 121 -21.17 -4.92 -1.89
CA PRO A 121 -21.45 -5.62 -0.63
C PRO A 121 -20.45 -6.74 -0.27
N TRP A 122 -19.80 -7.36 -1.25
CA TRP A 122 -18.93 -8.51 -1.05
C TRP A 122 -17.56 -8.10 -0.47
N VAL A 123 -17.18 -6.84 -0.69
CA VAL A 123 -15.92 -6.26 -0.21
C VAL A 123 -15.92 -6.11 1.31
N TYR A 124 -17.09 -6.07 1.94
CA TYR A 124 -17.22 -6.07 3.40
C TYR A 124 -16.52 -7.28 4.05
N TYR A 125 -16.74 -8.48 3.52
CA TYR A 125 -16.09 -9.69 4.03
C TYR A 125 -14.57 -9.66 3.82
N LEU A 126 -14.11 -9.15 2.67
CA LEU A 126 -12.70 -8.98 2.38
C LEU A 126 -12.04 -7.96 3.33
N ALA A 127 -12.72 -6.84 3.61
CA ALA A 127 -12.24 -5.83 4.55
C ALA A 127 -12.14 -6.39 5.97
N ILE A 128 -13.11 -7.16 6.44
CA ILE A 128 -13.01 -7.85 7.74
C ILE A 128 -11.80 -8.78 7.76
N PHE A 129 -11.64 -9.63 6.75
CA PHE A 129 -10.52 -10.57 6.69
C PHE A 129 -9.15 -9.85 6.75
N LEU A 130 -9.00 -8.79 5.95
CA LEU A 130 -7.78 -7.98 5.94
C LEU A 130 -7.55 -7.25 7.27
N SER A 131 -8.60 -6.74 7.88
CA SER A 131 -8.53 -6.04 9.17
C SER A 131 -8.11 -6.96 10.30
N VAL A 132 -8.71 -8.15 10.39
CA VAL A 132 -8.31 -9.18 11.37
C VAL A 132 -6.86 -9.60 11.13
N SER A 133 -6.45 -9.77 9.88
CA SER A 133 -5.04 -10.07 9.54
C SER A 133 -4.08 -8.94 9.96
N ALA A 134 -4.47 -7.67 9.80
CA ALA A 134 -3.71 -6.53 10.32
C ALA A 134 -3.53 -6.60 11.83
N VAL A 135 -4.60 -6.82 12.58
CA VAL A 135 -4.55 -6.92 14.05
C VAL A 135 -3.66 -8.08 14.48
N SER A 136 -3.79 -9.26 13.85
CA SER A 136 -2.92 -10.41 14.13
C SER A 136 -1.45 -10.09 13.88
N ALA A 137 -1.13 -9.40 12.78
CA ALA A 137 0.24 -9.04 12.46
C ALA A 137 0.81 -7.99 13.42
N LEU A 138 -0.01 -7.06 13.91
CA LEU A 138 0.37 -6.10 14.95
C LEU A 138 0.65 -6.79 16.27
N LEU A 139 -0.20 -7.72 16.70
CA LEU A 139 0.00 -8.51 17.91
C LEU A 139 1.32 -9.31 17.84
N GLN A 140 1.64 -9.88 16.69
CA GLN A 140 2.91 -10.60 16.48
C GLN A 140 4.14 -9.68 16.54
N LEU A 141 4.03 -8.45 16.02
CA LEU A 141 5.10 -7.46 16.14
C LEU A 141 5.31 -7.05 17.60
N VAL A 142 4.23 -6.80 18.33
CA VAL A 142 4.28 -6.45 19.76
C VAL A 142 4.89 -7.59 20.57
N SER A 143 4.47 -8.84 20.36
CA SER A 143 5.05 -9.99 21.09
C SER A 143 6.54 -10.15 20.81
N THR A 144 6.97 -9.96 19.56
CA THR A 144 8.40 -10.00 19.18
C THR A 144 9.19 -8.87 19.83
N LEU A 145 8.64 -7.66 19.90
CA LEU A 145 9.28 -6.51 20.56
C LEU A 145 9.44 -6.74 22.07
N ILE A 146 8.41 -7.24 22.74
CA ILE A 146 8.46 -7.56 24.18
C ILE A 146 9.50 -8.65 24.45
N GLY A 147 9.56 -9.69 23.61
CA GLY A 147 10.57 -10.74 23.69
C GLY A 147 12.00 -10.17 23.58
N ALA A 148 12.24 -9.34 22.55
CA ALA A 148 13.55 -8.72 22.33
C ALA A 148 13.98 -7.79 23.49
N GLN A 149 13.04 -7.09 24.12
CA GLN A 149 13.33 -6.28 25.31
C GLN A 149 13.70 -7.15 26.52
N THR A 150 13.00 -8.26 26.70
CA THR A 150 13.26 -9.20 27.81
C THR A 150 14.65 -9.82 27.69
N GLU A 151 15.07 -10.23 26.48
CA GLU A 151 16.42 -10.76 26.23
C GLU A 151 17.52 -9.72 26.49
N LYS A 152 17.31 -8.47 26.06
CA LYS A 152 18.26 -7.38 26.33
C LYS A 152 18.45 -7.13 27.82
N ILE A 153 17.36 -7.07 28.58
CA ILE A 153 17.40 -6.87 30.03
C ILE A 153 18.17 -8.01 30.71
N LYS A 154 17.93 -9.27 30.29
CA LYS A 154 18.64 -10.42 30.84
C LYS A 154 20.15 -10.35 30.59
N GLY A 155 20.56 -9.98 29.38
CA GLY A 155 21.97 -9.85 29.02
C GLY A 155 22.72 -8.70 29.70
N GLU A 156 22.01 -7.70 30.24
CA GLU A 156 22.61 -6.63 31.06
C GLU A 156 22.76 -7.02 32.54
N THR A 157 22.00 -8.03 33.00
CA THR A 157 22.03 -8.54 34.38
C THR A 157 23.00 -9.71 34.63
N GLU A 158 23.53 -10.34 33.57
CA GLU A 158 24.57 -11.38 33.62
C GLU A 158 25.97 -10.78 33.42
#